data_AF-A0A8X6IQN0-F1
#
_entry.id   AF-A0A8X6IQN0-F1
#
_cell.length_a   1.000
_cell.length_b   1.000
_cell.length_c   1.000
_cell.angle_alpha   90.00
_cell.angle_beta   90.00
_cell.angle_gamma   90.00
#
_symmetry.space_group_name_H-M   'P 1'
#
loop_
_entity.id
_entity.type
_entity.pdbx_description
1 polymer ?
#
loop_
_entity_poly.entity_id
_entity_poly.type
_entity_poly.pdbx_seq_one_letter_code
_entity_poly.pdbx_strand_id
1 'polypeptide(L)'
;MFKQRVHFKNDRYEVELPWKRDSNELSDNFNLEKRRLGSPMRKMQSDKVLYSEYCKVFRNYLDEGIIEKVKNPFISTNDPVLYFPHQVIIKNESLTTKQQIVFDASACDRKVLKDEMGSEKSDEDME
;
A
#
# COMPACT_ATOMS: atom_id res chain seq x y z
N MET A 1 7.54 25.14 2.44
CA MET A 1 7.20 23.89 1.74
C MET A 1 5.85 23.31 2.18
N PHE A 2 5.63 22.94 3.45
CA PHE A 2 4.33 22.36 3.88
C PHE A 2 3.12 23.29 3.68
N LYS A 3 3.18 24.54 4.15
CA LYS A 3 2.05 25.50 4.07
C LYS A 3 1.59 25.86 2.65
N GLN A 4 2.41 25.61 1.62
CA GLN A 4 2.09 25.93 0.22
C GLN A 4 1.26 24.84 -0.48
N ARG A 5 1.22 23.62 0.09
CA ARG A 5 0.48 22.47 -0.47
C ARG A 5 -0.80 22.14 0.31
N VAL A 6 -1.23 23.07 1.16
CA VAL A 6 -2.47 22.95 1.95
C VAL A 6 -3.53 23.82 1.29
N HIS A 7 -4.64 23.20 0.90
CA HIS A 7 -5.77 23.86 0.26
C HIS A 7 -7.02 23.66 1.12
N PHE A 8 -7.82 24.71 1.33
CA PHE A 8 -9.12 24.57 1.97
C PHE A 8 -10.20 24.39 0.90
N LYS A 9 -10.87 23.24 0.90
CA LYS A 9 -11.87 22.85 -0.11
C LYS A 9 -12.98 22.04 0.55
N ASN A 10 -14.23 22.29 0.19
CA ASN A 10 -15.40 21.56 0.73
C ASN A 10 -15.38 21.46 2.27
N ASP A 11 -15.11 22.57 2.95
CA ASP A 11 -15.01 22.67 4.42
C ASP A 11 -13.94 21.79 5.09
N ARG A 12 -12.93 21.34 4.35
CA ARG A 12 -11.79 20.58 4.86
C ARG A 12 -10.46 21.08 4.30
N TYR A 13 -9.40 20.88 5.08
CA TYR A 13 -8.03 21.07 4.59
C TYR A 13 -7.58 19.82 3.84
N GLU A 14 -7.24 19.97 2.57
CA GLU A 14 -6.63 18.96 1.72
C GLU A 14 -5.13 19.29 1.60
N VAL A 15 -4.27 18.28 1.75
CA VAL A 15 -2.82 18.45 1.63
C VAL A 15 -2.32 17.46 0.59
N GLU A 16 -1.50 17.95 -0.35
CA GLU A 16 -0.84 17.06 -1.30
C GLU A 16 0.17 16.16 -0.57
N LEU A 17 0.33 14.92 -1.05
CA LEU A 17 1.32 14.01 -0.49
C LEU A 17 2.72 14.62 -0.59
N PRO A 18 3.49 14.66 0.52
CA PRO A 18 4.81 15.26 0.54
C PRO A 18 5.84 14.30 -0.07
N TRP A 19 5.84 14.18 -1.39
CA TRP A 19 6.80 13.37 -2.11
C TRP A 19 8.24 13.88 -1.90
N LYS A 20 9.18 12.96 -1.64
CA LYS A 20 10.62 13.26 -1.57
C LYS A 20 11.26 13.38 -2.96
N ARG A 21 10.74 12.63 -3.93
CA ARG A 21 11.14 12.60 -5.35
C ARG A 21 9.90 12.70 -6.24
N ASP A 22 10.07 12.79 -7.55
CA ASP A 22 8.92 12.81 -8.46
C ASP A 22 8.14 11.48 -8.33
N SER A 23 6.81 11.54 -8.21
CA SER A 23 5.97 10.35 -8.16
C SER A 23 6.11 9.50 -9.42
N ASN A 24 6.45 10.11 -10.56
CA ASN A 24 6.66 9.41 -11.83
C ASN A 24 7.85 8.43 -11.79
N GLU A 25 8.72 8.52 -10.78
CA GLU A 25 9.82 7.58 -10.56
C GLU A 25 9.36 6.25 -9.91
N LEU A 26 8.09 6.14 -9.48
CA LEU A 26 7.56 4.92 -8.90
C LEU A 26 7.51 3.80 -9.95
N SER A 27 8.22 2.71 -9.67
CA SER A 27 8.21 1.50 -10.50
C SER A 27 6.96 0.65 -10.26
N ASP A 28 6.41 0.05 -11.33
CA ASP A 28 5.32 -0.92 -11.23
C ASP A 28 5.72 -2.14 -10.36
N ASN A 29 4.97 -2.40 -9.29
CA ASN A 29 5.17 -3.54 -8.38
C ASN A 29 4.10 -4.63 -8.50
N PHE A 30 3.20 -4.56 -9.50
CA PHE A 30 2.02 -5.43 -9.62
C PHE A 30 2.36 -6.91 -9.52
N ASN A 31 3.34 -7.39 -10.28
CA ASN A 31 3.69 -8.82 -10.32
C ASN A 31 4.24 -9.32 -8.97
N LEU A 32 5.02 -8.48 -8.28
CA LEU A 32 5.55 -8.80 -6.96
C LEU A 32 4.40 -8.92 -5.94
N GLU A 33 3.49 -7.95 -5.97
CA GLU A 33 2.39 -7.88 -5.01
C GLU A 33 1.31 -8.93 -5.25
N LYS A 34 1.01 -9.22 -6.51
CA LYS A 34 0.14 -10.34 -6.89
C LYS A 34 0.66 -11.67 -6.32
N ARG A 35 1.98 -11.90 -6.38
CA ARG A 35 2.60 -13.11 -5.81
C ARG A 35 2.50 -13.12 -4.28
N ARG A 36 2.76 -11.98 -3.63
CA ARG A 36 2.65 -11.84 -2.16
C ARG A 36 1.24 -12.08 -1.67
N LEU A 37 0.24 -11.54 -2.37
CA LEU A 37 -1.18 -11.69 -2.04
C LEU A 37 -1.68 -13.15 -2.14
N GLY A 38 -1.08 -13.95 -3.03
CA GLY A 38 -1.55 -15.32 -3.29
C GLY A 38 -1.54 -16.24 -2.06
N SER A 39 -0.55 -16.14 -1.17
CA SER A 39 -0.46 -17.01 0.01
C SER A 39 -1.49 -16.65 1.09
N PRO A 40 -1.60 -15.38 1.54
CA PRO A 40 -2.67 -14.95 2.45
C PRO A 40 -4.06 -15.26 1.90
N MET A 41 -4.29 -15.03 0.60
CA MET A 41 -5.61 -15.23 -0.01
C MET A 41 -6.04 -16.70 0.02
N ARG A 42 -5.12 -17.65 -0.26
CA ARG A 42 -5.42 -19.09 -0.16
C ARG A 42 -5.84 -19.49 1.26
N LYS A 43 -5.13 -18.99 2.28
CA LYS A 43 -5.46 -19.24 3.69
C LYS A 43 -6.86 -18.69 4.03
N MET A 44 -7.16 -17.47 3.60
CA MET A 44 -8.48 -16.88 3.81
C MET A 44 -9.58 -17.67 3.09
N GLN A 45 -9.36 -18.11 1.85
CA GLN A 45 -10.35 -18.91 1.11
C GLN A 45 -10.66 -20.25 1.78
N SER A 46 -9.71 -20.85 2.49
CA SER A 46 -9.95 -22.08 3.27
C SER A 46 -10.76 -21.85 4.56
N ASP A 47 -10.76 -20.63 5.11
CA ASP A 47 -11.50 -20.26 6.31
C ASP A 47 -12.65 -19.28 5.96
N LYS A 48 -13.86 -19.83 5.81
CA LYS A 48 -15.04 -19.06 5.42
C LYS A 48 -15.38 -17.93 6.39
N VAL A 49 -15.11 -18.11 7.69
CA VAL A 49 -15.40 -17.09 8.70
C VAL A 49 -14.43 -15.93 8.53
N LEU A 50 -13.13 -16.23 8.44
CA LEU A 50 -12.09 -15.23 8.19
C LEU A 50 -12.32 -14.46 6.89
N TYR A 51 -12.69 -15.14 5.80
CA TYR A 51 -12.99 -14.50 4.52
C TYR A 51 -14.21 -13.57 4.58
N SER A 52 -15.28 -14.01 5.24
CA SER A 52 -16.49 -13.20 5.42
C SER A 52 -16.17 -11.89 6.17
N GLU A 53 -15.45 -11.98 7.28
CA GLU A 53 -15.07 -10.80 8.07
C GLU A 53 -14.11 -9.89 7.30
N TYR A 54 -13.12 -10.44 6.59
CA TYR A 54 -12.27 -9.69 5.68
C TYR A 54 -13.07 -8.87 4.65
N CYS A 55 -14.06 -9.50 4.00
CA CYS A 55 -14.93 -8.82 3.04
C CYS A 55 -15.83 -7.77 3.71
N LYS A 56 -16.16 -7.89 5.00
CA LYS A 56 -16.93 -6.86 5.72
C LYS A 56 -16.10 -5.60 5.90
N VAL A 57 -14.81 -5.72 6.26
CA VAL A 57 -13.93 -4.55 6.43
C VAL A 57 -13.85 -3.73 5.14
N PHE A 58 -13.63 -4.37 4.00
CA PHE A 58 -13.58 -3.66 2.71
C PHE A 58 -14.92 -3.04 2.30
N ARG A 59 -16.05 -3.67 2.65
CA ARG A 59 -17.38 -3.08 2.43
C ARG A 59 -17.56 -1.82 3.29
N ASN A 60 -17.19 -1.88 4.57
CA ASN A 60 -17.26 -0.71 5.44
C ASN A 60 -16.39 0.43 4.91
N TYR A 61 -15.16 0.16 4.46
CA TYR A 61 -14.31 1.19 3.83
C TYR A 61 -14.93 1.78 2.56
N LEU A 62 -15.66 0.98 1.78
CA LEU A 62 -16.36 1.47 0.59
C LEU A 62 -17.55 2.33 0.97
N ASP A 63 -18.34 1.92 1.96
CA ASP A 63 -19.52 2.63 2.44
C ASP A 63 -19.14 3.96 3.13
N GLU A 64 -18.00 3.99 3.83
CA GLU A 64 -17.40 5.19 4.44
C GLU A 64 -16.69 6.09 3.41
N GLY A 65 -16.53 5.64 2.16
CA GLY A 65 -15.84 6.40 1.11
C GLY A 65 -14.32 6.50 1.29
N ILE A 66 -13.73 5.62 2.09
CA ILE A 66 -12.27 5.52 2.29
C ILE A 66 -11.60 4.91 1.06
N ILE A 67 -12.28 3.95 0.41
CA ILE A 67 -11.81 3.31 -0.82
C ILE A 67 -12.86 3.42 -1.92
N GLU A 68 -12.42 3.22 -3.16
CA GLU A 68 -13.30 3.16 -4.32
C GLU A 68 -12.98 1.96 -5.22
N LYS A 69 -13.95 1.54 -6.04
CA LYS A 69 -13.73 0.52 -7.06
C LYS A 69 -13.05 1.15 -8.27
N VAL A 70 -11.89 0.61 -8.64
CA VAL A 70 -11.21 0.97 -9.89
C VAL A 70 -12.07 0.54 -11.08
N LYS A 71 -12.57 1.50 -11.86
CA LYS A 71 -13.48 1.23 -13.01
C LYS A 71 -12.78 0.50 -14.16
N ASN A 72 -11.52 0.83 -14.41
CA ASN A 72 -10.76 0.34 -15.56
C ASN A 72 -9.37 -0.17 -15.14
N PRO A 73 -9.28 -1.37 -14.53
CA PRO A 73 -8.03 -1.88 -13.95
C PRO A 73 -6.96 -2.26 -14.99
N PHE A 74 -7.28 -2.24 -16.29
CA PHE A 74 -6.38 -2.59 -17.38
C PHE A 74 -6.01 -1.41 -18.28
N ILE A 75 -6.56 -0.22 -18.03
CA ILE A 75 -6.15 0.98 -18.76
C ILE A 75 -4.87 1.49 -18.10
N SER A 76 -3.82 1.65 -18.91
CA SER A 76 -2.64 2.42 -18.53
C SER A 76 -3.11 3.81 -18.12
N THR A 77 -3.06 4.10 -16.83
CA THR A 77 -3.08 5.47 -16.35
C THR A 77 -1.78 6.12 -16.79
N ASN A 78 -1.82 7.42 -17.13
CA ASN A 78 -0.58 8.19 -17.27
C ASN A 78 0.12 8.37 -15.92
N ASP A 79 -0.62 8.13 -14.82
CA ASP A 79 -0.12 8.24 -13.47
C ASP A 79 0.51 6.91 -13.00
N PRO A 80 1.56 6.98 -12.17
CA PRO A 80 2.19 5.81 -11.56
C PRO A 80 1.21 5.07 -10.64
N VAL A 81 1.13 3.75 -10.78
CA VAL A 81 0.29 2.88 -9.94
C VAL A 81 1.17 2.02 -9.05
N LEU A 82 0.85 2.03 -7.75
CA LEU A 82 1.51 1.23 -6.75
C LEU A 82 0.49 0.38 -6.00
N TYR A 83 0.79 -0.92 -5.85
CA TYR A 83 -0.05 -1.85 -5.12
C TYR A 83 0.52 -2.05 -3.72
N PHE A 84 -0.33 -2.03 -2.69
CA PHE A 84 0.09 -2.34 -1.33
C PHE A 84 -0.34 -3.75 -0.93
N PRO A 85 0.60 -4.60 -0.47
CA PRO A 85 0.23 -5.85 0.17
C PRO A 85 -0.59 -5.52 1.42
N HIS A 86 -1.61 -6.33 1.65
CA HIS A 86 -2.42 -6.22 2.85
C HIS A 86 -2.49 -7.55 3.57
N GLN A 87 -2.59 -7.48 4.89
CA GLN A 87 -2.72 -8.64 5.77
C GLN A 87 -3.82 -8.41 6.79
N VAL A 88 -4.54 -9.48 7.13
CA VAL A 88 -5.51 -9.46 8.22
C VAL A 88 -4.79 -9.80 9.51
N ILE A 89 -4.87 -8.89 10.48
CA ILE A 89 -4.45 -9.13 11.84
C ILE A 89 -5.69 -9.49 12.66
N ILE A 90 -5.68 -10.67 13.26
CA ILE A 90 -6.72 -11.12 14.19
C ILE A 90 -6.24 -10.81 15.60
N LYS A 91 -6.94 -9.93 16.31
CA LYS A 91 -6.69 -9.61 17.71
C LYS A 91 -7.81 -10.22 18.55
N ASN A 92 -7.64 -11.48 18.93
CA ASN A 92 -8.64 -12.22 19.72
C ASN A 92 -8.97 -11.54 21.06
N GLU A 93 -8.03 -10.78 21.62
CA GLU A 93 -8.16 -10.09 22.90
C GLU A 93 -8.72 -8.66 22.79
N SER A 94 -8.96 -8.16 21.57
CA SER A 94 -9.48 -6.81 21.35
C SER A 94 -10.98 -6.75 21.65
N LEU A 95 -11.37 -5.86 22.58
CA LEU A 95 -12.76 -5.64 22.98
C LEU A 95 -13.57 -4.90 21.91
N THR A 96 -12.94 -4.03 21.12
CA THR A 96 -13.63 -3.11 20.18
C THR A 96 -13.45 -3.49 18.71
N THR A 97 -12.34 -4.12 18.32
CA THR A 97 -12.11 -4.50 16.92
C THR A 97 -11.29 -5.78 16.85
N LYS A 98 -11.97 -6.91 16.66
CA LYS A 98 -11.35 -8.24 16.64
C LYS A 98 -10.46 -8.48 15.41
N GLN A 99 -10.62 -7.71 14.34
CA GLN A 99 -9.85 -7.86 13.10
C GLN A 99 -9.55 -6.52 12.44
N GLN A 100 -8.33 -6.35 11.93
CA GLN A 100 -7.88 -5.15 11.22
C GLN A 100 -7.10 -5.54 9.96
N ILE A 101 -7.28 -4.76 8.89
CA ILE A 101 -6.51 -4.88 7.66
C ILE A 101 -5.38 -3.87 7.71
N VAL A 102 -4.13 -4.35 7.64
CA VAL A 102 -2.94 -3.52 7.58
C VAL A 102 -2.37 -3.57 6.18
N PHE A 103 -2.10 -2.39 5.62
CA PHE A 103 -1.41 -2.22 4.35
C PHE A 103 0.07 -1.96 4.63
N ASP A 104 0.94 -2.75 4.01
CA ASP A 104 2.38 -2.56 4.11
C ASP A 104 2.84 -1.60 3.00
N ALA A 105 2.91 -0.32 3.36
CA ALA A 105 3.37 0.75 2.47
C ALA A 105 4.90 0.78 2.31
N SER A 106 5.65 -0.10 2.98
CA SER A 106 7.11 -0.23 2.80
C SER A 106 7.49 -1.19 1.65
N ALA A 107 6.49 -1.85 1.08
CA ALA A 107 6.65 -2.80 -0.02
C ALA A 107 7.00 -2.11 -1.34
N CYS A 108 8.29 -1.90 -1.59
CA CYS A 108 8.81 -1.56 -2.92
C CYS A 108 9.66 -2.71 -3.49
N ASP A 109 9.90 -2.69 -4.80
CA ASP A 109 10.79 -3.67 -5.42
C ASP A 109 12.22 -3.45 -4.89
N ARG A 110 12.87 -4.53 -4.43
CA ARG A 110 14.20 -4.49 -3.82
C ARG A 110 15.28 -3.97 -4.77
N LYS A 111 15.04 -3.97 -6.08
CA LYS A 111 15.94 -3.33 -7.05
C LYS A 111 15.99 -1.81 -6.83
N VAL A 112 14.84 -1.17 -6.60
CA VAL A 112 14.75 0.26 -6.30
C VAL A 112 15.49 0.59 -5.00
N LEU A 113 15.35 -0.23 -3.95
CA LEU A 113 16.10 -0.03 -2.69
C LEU A 113 17.62 -0.12 -2.84
N LYS A 114 18.11 -0.91 -3.80
CA LYS A 114 19.56 -1.04 -4.08
C LYS A 114 20.09 0.12 -4.90
N ASP A 115 19.26 0.71 -5.76
CA ASP A 115 19.61 1.94 -6.48
C ASP A 115 19.55 3.16 -5.53
N GLU A 116 18.73 3.08 -4.46
CA GLU A 116 18.62 4.10 -3.41
C GLU A 116 19.72 4.03 -2.34
N MET A 117 20.17 2.82 -1.98
CA MET A 117 21.36 2.61 -1.17
C MET A 117 22.57 2.55 -2.10
N GLY A 118 23.04 3.72 -2.50
CA GLY A 118 24.21 3.89 -3.35
C GLY A 118 25.36 2.96 -2.91
N SER A 119 26.05 2.43 -3.91
CA SER A 119 27.25 1.65 -3.77
C SER A 119 28.29 2.36 -2.89
N GLU A 120 28.31 2.08 -1.60
CA GLU A 120 29.53 2.17 -0.81
C GLU A 120 30.39 0.97 -1.20
N LYS A 121 31.16 1.14 -2.28
CA LYS A 121 32.43 0.43 -2.39
C LYS A 121 33.39 1.13 -1.44
N SER A 122 33.67 0.51 -0.31
CA SER A 122 34.88 0.76 0.44
C SER A 122 36.05 0.19 -0.38
N ASP A 123 36.71 1.06 -1.14
CA ASP A 123 38.07 0.82 -1.59
C ASP A 123 38.99 1.05 -0.37
N GLU A 124 39.19 0.00 0.43
CA GLU A 124 40.29 -0.08 1.39
C GLU A 124 40.90 -1.48 1.26
N ASP A 125 41.90 -1.58 0.39
CA ASP A 125 43.00 -2.56 0.44
C ASP A 125 44.11 -2.06 -0.51
N MET A 126 44.87 -1.08 -0.01
CA MET A 126 46.22 -0.75 -0.50
C MET A 126 47.08 -0.46 0.73
N GLU A 127 47.54 -1.53 1.37
CA GLU A 127 48.94 -1.72 1.79
C GLU A 127 49.25 -3.20 2.01
#